data_AF-A0AAU5S804-F1
#
_entry.id   AF-A0AAU5S804-F1
#
_cell.length_a   1.000
_cell.length_b   1.000
_cell.length_c   1.000
_cell.angle_alpha   90.00
_cell.angle_beta   90.00
_cell.angle_gamma   90.00
#
_symmetry.space_group_name_H-M   'P 1'
#
loop_
_entity.id
_entity.type
_entity.pdbx_description
1 polymer ?
#
loop_
_entity_poly.entity_id
_entity_poly.type
_entity_poly.pdbx_seq_one_letter_code
_entity_poly.pdbx_strand_id
1 'polypeptide(L)'
;MRPHEPATGDEVGIDDEWPATFAQVPDWITLHPQLKAQSVREYAFLMAHVPTDGRRRVAFPGQASIARALQLGRSDKVTPYTRALVDVGAVRIEEIATPKGRAYRYVLRFNPPRGYDGPRCLSDFYGLSTDELEDRWAGFSMATAPVTRSVEGSPQKEGHPSTQKPGDPYPQKQGPKKTNKKQTNLKNNRAVADAVGQGAGGFASAGAETSAGGQSGQAVGGCAASETPDLPRQRQTGRGPRTTKTRPRQESDAFVAVRAAVPHAVAAPGTRLYPGLHRAINDLLAGAPGVPRRSPDQVIARINRRWFGEQADARSAADYRGCDRCTPSGCGAPRRSETNPDGCDRIRNRNSWLAAAILARDCPDPGCEDGQIIGGGPCVACRERAATRLQGAQDAATAAAGAAATWEAQIAVQDAATAALDGWTADRDAEERRLRAVLQQAGVYGELLEHRVEQHVTGWCRKHPRPNQPAVTA
;
A
#
# COMPACT_ATOMS: atom_id res chain seq x y z
N MET A 1 -47.79 17.78 33.43
CA MET A 1 -47.04 17.28 32.26
C MET A 1 -45.58 17.27 32.64
N ARG A 2 -44.99 16.08 32.84
CA ARG A 2 -43.55 15.97 33.12
C ARG A 2 -42.79 15.95 31.80
N PRO A 3 -41.66 16.68 31.67
CA PRO A 3 -40.82 16.63 30.48
C PRO A 3 -40.24 15.22 30.34
N HIS A 4 -40.30 14.69 29.12
CA HIS A 4 -39.74 13.40 28.75
C HIS A 4 -38.21 13.54 28.77
N GLU A 5 -37.53 12.90 29.72
CA GLU A 5 -36.09 12.71 29.65
C GLU A 5 -35.75 11.85 28.42
N PRO A 6 -34.77 12.23 27.58
CA PRO A 6 -34.28 11.36 26.53
C PRO A 6 -33.61 10.15 27.17
N ALA A 7 -34.03 8.95 26.75
CA ALA A 7 -33.48 7.69 27.22
C ALA A 7 -31.95 7.69 27.04
N THR A 8 -31.26 7.72 28.16
CA THR A 8 -29.83 7.54 28.28
C THR A 8 -29.49 6.09 27.93
N GLY A 9 -28.65 5.92 26.90
CA GLY A 9 -27.74 4.78 26.81
C GLY A 9 -28.23 3.56 26.05
N ASP A 10 -28.62 3.70 24.79
CA ASP A 10 -28.25 2.68 23.81
C ASP A 10 -26.79 2.91 23.45
N GLU A 11 -25.88 2.37 24.27
CA GLU A 11 -24.50 2.14 23.85
C GLU A 11 -24.56 1.20 22.64
N VAL A 12 -24.50 1.78 21.44
CA VAL A 12 -24.21 1.02 20.23
C VAL A 12 -22.80 0.48 20.43
N GLY A 13 -22.70 -0.74 20.97
CA GLY A 13 -21.50 -1.54 20.94
C GLY A 13 -21.14 -1.76 19.48
N ILE A 14 -20.31 -0.87 18.93
CA ILE A 14 -19.62 -1.13 17.68
C ILE A 14 -18.62 -2.21 18.03
N ASP A 15 -18.98 -3.47 17.78
CA ASP A 15 -18.06 -4.59 17.88
C ASP A 15 -16.78 -4.23 17.10
N ASP A 16 -15.64 -4.17 17.80
CA ASP A 16 -14.28 -3.84 17.32
C ASP A 16 -13.75 -4.80 16.22
N GLU A 17 -14.61 -5.63 15.63
CA GLU A 17 -14.24 -6.74 14.76
C GLU A 17 -13.94 -6.34 13.30
N TRP A 18 -14.29 -5.11 12.90
CA TRP A 18 -14.04 -4.63 11.54
C TRP A 18 -13.34 -3.27 11.58
N PRO A 19 -12.05 -3.17 11.17
CA PRO A 19 -11.43 -1.86 11.00
C PRO A 19 -12.25 -1.10 9.95
N ALA A 20 -13.00 -0.10 10.39
CA ALA A 20 -13.72 0.79 9.50
C ALA A 20 -12.69 1.59 8.71
N THR A 21 -12.34 1.13 7.51
CA THR A 21 -11.58 1.95 6.58
C THR A 21 -12.51 3.03 6.06
N PHE A 22 -12.42 4.23 6.64
CA PHE A 22 -13.16 5.39 6.18
C PHE A 22 -12.23 6.38 5.45
N ALA A 23 -12.77 7.07 4.46
CA ALA A 23 -12.11 8.21 3.83
C ALA A 23 -12.79 9.49 4.32
N GLN A 24 -12.02 10.43 4.88
CA GLN A 24 -12.56 11.72 5.29
C GLN A 24 -12.79 12.59 4.05
N VAL A 25 -14.02 13.05 3.85
CA VAL A 25 -14.37 14.02 2.80
C VAL A 25 -14.40 15.41 3.44
N PRO A 26 -13.69 16.41 2.89
CA PRO A 26 -13.75 17.77 3.41
C PRO A 26 -15.17 18.36 3.36
N ASP A 27 -15.59 19.05 4.40
CA ASP A 27 -16.91 19.68 4.51
C ASP A 27 -17.22 20.62 3.34
N TRP A 28 -16.25 21.40 2.87
CA TRP A 28 -16.49 22.31 1.74
C TRP A 28 -16.88 21.58 0.44
N ILE A 29 -16.51 20.30 0.27
CA ILE A 29 -16.94 19.47 -0.87
C ILE A 29 -18.38 19.00 -0.68
N THR A 30 -18.74 18.57 0.53
CA THR A 30 -20.10 18.08 0.82
C THR A 30 -21.13 19.22 0.81
N LEU A 31 -20.71 20.43 1.16
CA LEU A 31 -21.53 21.63 1.22
C LEU A 31 -21.48 22.47 -0.08
N HIS A 32 -20.72 22.05 -1.09
CA HIS A 32 -20.55 22.84 -2.32
C HIS A 32 -21.86 22.87 -3.15
N PRO A 33 -22.45 24.03 -3.44
CA PRO A 33 -23.78 24.12 -4.07
C PRO A 33 -23.83 23.54 -5.49
N GLN A 34 -22.72 23.62 -6.23
CA GLN A 34 -22.65 23.10 -7.60
C GLN A 34 -22.38 21.58 -7.68
N LEU A 35 -22.01 20.92 -6.58
CA LEU A 35 -21.66 19.50 -6.62
C LEU A 35 -22.89 18.63 -6.36
N LYS A 36 -23.16 17.72 -7.29
CA LYS A 36 -24.20 16.69 -7.11
C LYS A 36 -23.69 15.61 -6.15
N ALA A 37 -24.62 14.89 -5.51
CA ALA A 37 -24.29 13.75 -4.64
C ALA A 37 -23.36 12.72 -5.32
N GLN A 38 -23.52 12.49 -6.63
CA GLN A 38 -22.62 11.61 -7.38
C GLN A 38 -21.18 12.17 -7.52
N SER A 39 -21.01 13.48 -7.67
CA SER A 39 -19.68 14.12 -7.68
C SER A 39 -19.01 14.02 -6.30
N VAL A 40 -19.76 14.21 -5.22
CA VAL A 40 -19.25 14.03 -3.85
C VAL A 40 -18.83 12.57 -3.61
N ARG A 41 -19.64 11.61 -4.08
CA ARG A 41 -19.31 10.17 -4.03
C ARG A 41 -18.08 9.83 -4.86
N GLU A 42 -17.91 10.45 -6.03
CA GLU A 42 -16.70 10.31 -6.85
C GLU A 42 -15.48 10.81 -6.10
N TYR A 43 -15.55 12.00 -5.50
CA TYR A 43 -14.47 12.56 -4.70
C TYR A 43 -14.09 11.64 -3.52
N ALA A 44 -15.08 11.12 -2.79
CA ALA A 44 -14.86 10.17 -1.70
C ALA A 44 -14.17 8.88 -2.19
N PHE A 45 -14.57 8.37 -3.35
CA PHE A 45 -13.94 7.21 -3.97
C PHE A 45 -12.48 7.50 -4.38
N LEU A 46 -12.21 8.67 -4.97
CA LEU A 46 -10.86 9.12 -5.28
C LEU A 46 -10.01 9.25 -4.01
N MET A 47 -10.57 9.80 -2.93
CA MET A 47 -9.92 9.92 -1.62
C MET A 47 -9.50 8.57 -1.03
N ALA A 48 -10.35 7.55 -1.15
CA ALA A 48 -10.03 6.20 -0.71
C ALA A 48 -8.84 5.56 -1.47
N HIS A 49 -8.44 6.12 -2.63
CA HIS A 49 -7.27 5.69 -3.39
C HIS A 49 -6.00 6.52 -3.10
N VAL A 50 -6.10 7.56 -2.28
CA VAL A 50 -4.94 8.36 -1.87
C VAL A 50 -4.15 7.55 -0.84
N PRO A 51 -2.82 7.36 -1.02
CA PRO A 51 -2.00 6.69 -0.03
C PRO A 51 -2.03 7.41 1.32
N THR A 52 -2.05 6.65 2.41
CA THR A 52 -2.03 7.18 3.78
C THR A 52 -0.74 7.92 4.15
N ASP A 53 0.31 7.78 3.34
CA ASP A 53 1.59 8.46 3.54
C ASP A 53 1.50 10.00 3.45
N GLY A 54 0.37 10.55 2.99
CA GLY A 54 0.03 11.97 3.00
C GLY A 54 0.88 12.85 2.07
N ARG A 55 1.99 12.31 1.54
CA ARG A 55 2.97 13.05 0.73
C ARG A 55 2.46 13.35 -0.67
N ARG A 56 1.50 12.57 -1.18
CA ARG A 56 0.93 12.74 -2.52
C ARG A 56 -0.59 12.55 -2.49
N ARG A 57 -1.33 13.64 -2.62
CA ARG A 57 -2.81 13.67 -2.71
C ARG A 57 -3.27 13.27 -4.11
N VAL A 58 -2.95 12.04 -4.50
CA VAL A 58 -3.03 11.60 -5.88
C VAL A 58 -3.68 10.25 -5.98
N ALA A 59 -4.71 10.15 -6.81
CA ALA A 59 -5.41 8.93 -7.12
C ALA A 59 -5.23 8.54 -8.60
N PHE A 60 -5.16 7.23 -8.86
CA PHE A 60 -5.03 6.64 -10.21
C PHE A 60 -6.12 5.61 -10.58
N PRO A 61 -7.39 5.73 -10.16
CA PRO A 61 -8.40 4.78 -10.61
C PRO A 61 -8.75 5.01 -12.08
N GLY A 62 -9.00 3.94 -12.83
CA GLY A 62 -9.53 4.04 -14.19
C GLY A 62 -11.02 4.45 -14.20
N GLN A 63 -11.48 5.09 -15.28
CA GLN A 63 -12.88 5.52 -15.43
C GLN A 63 -13.89 4.38 -15.27
N ALA A 64 -13.55 3.16 -15.67
CA ALA A 64 -14.42 1.99 -15.47
C ALA A 64 -14.61 1.65 -13.98
N SER A 65 -13.58 1.83 -13.15
CA SER A 65 -13.66 1.64 -11.70
C SER A 65 -14.50 2.73 -11.05
N ILE A 66 -14.31 3.98 -11.47
CA ILE A 66 -15.12 5.12 -11.00
C ILE A 66 -16.60 4.90 -11.37
N ALA A 67 -16.90 4.51 -12.61
CA ALA A 67 -18.26 4.22 -13.05
C ALA A 67 -18.92 3.13 -12.20
N ARG A 68 -18.17 2.06 -11.88
CA ARG A 68 -18.66 0.99 -11.00
C ARG A 68 -18.94 1.49 -9.59
N ALA A 69 -18.05 2.31 -9.03
CA ALA A 69 -18.23 2.90 -7.70
C ALA A 69 -19.45 3.84 -7.63
N LEU A 70 -19.74 4.54 -8.73
CA LEU A 70 -20.91 5.42 -8.90
C LEU A 70 -22.17 4.69 -9.36
N GLN A 71 -22.12 3.38 -9.58
CA GLN A 71 -23.23 2.56 -10.10
C GLN A 71 -23.75 3.04 -11.47
N LEU A 72 -22.84 3.51 -12.32
CA LEU A 72 -23.13 3.94 -13.69
C LEU A 72 -22.93 2.78 -14.65
N GLY A 73 -23.85 2.62 -15.62
CA GLY A 73 -23.78 1.53 -16.60
C GLY A 73 -22.64 1.64 -17.62
N ARG A 74 -22.00 2.82 -17.77
CA ARG A 74 -20.92 3.08 -18.74
C ARG A 74 -19.87 4.03 -18.17
N SER A 75 -18.61 3.84 -18.56
CA SER A 75 -17.46 4.69 -18.17
C SER A 75 -17.64 6.15 -18.58
N ASP A 76 -18.20 6.40 -19.76
CA ASP A 76 -18.31 7.77 -20.32
C ASP A 76 -19.31 8.64 -19.55
N LYS A 77 -20.13 8.03 -18.69
CA LYS A 77 -21.07 8.75 -17.82
C LYS A 77 -20.39 9.35 -16.58
N VAL A 78 -19.11 9.06 -16.35
CA VAL A 78 -18.30 9.65 -15.26
C VAL A 78 -17.90 11.09 -15.58
N THR A 79 -17.61 11.39 -16.87
CA THR A 79 -17.14 12.70 -17.33
C THR A 79 -17.89 13.91 -16.78
N PRO A 80 -19.24 13.99 -16.75
CA PRO A 80 -19.93 15.15 -16.19
C PRO A 80 -19.65 15.37 -14.71
N TYR A 81 -19.48 14.30 -13.92
CA TYR A 81 -19.22 14.40 -12.48
C TYR A 81 -17.77 14.79 -12.19
N THR A 82 -16.82 14.20 -12.92
CA THR A 82 -15.41 14.61 -12.87
C THR A 82 -15.25 16.06 -13.30
N ARG A 83 -15.95 16.50 -14.36
CA ARG A 83 -15.91 17.88 -14.84
C ARG A 83 -16.41 18.85 -13.77
N ALA A 84 -17.51 18.54 -13.08
CA ALA A 84 -17.98 19.35 -11.96
C ALA A 84 -16.93 19.49 -10.85
N LEU A 85 -16.19 18.42 -10.52
CA LEU A 85 -15.10 18.47 -9.54
C LEU A 85 -13.91 19.33 -10.02
N VAL A 86 -13.62 19.33 -11.32
CA VAL A 86 -12.57 20.17 -11.92
C VAL A 86 -12.99 21.64 -11.94
N ASP A 87 -14.24 21.93 -12.32
CA ASP A 87 -14.78 23.28 -12.44
C ASP A 87 -14.75 24.02 -11.08
N VAL A 88 -15.03 23.31 -9.98
CA VAL A 88 -14.94 23.87 -8.61
C VAL A 88 -13.51 23.83 -8.03
N GLY A 89 -12.53 23.33 -8.78
CA GLY A 89 -11.14 23.22 -8.36
C GLY A 89 -10.85 22.14 -7.31
N ALA A 90 -11.78 21.23 -7.03
CA ALA A 90 -11.60 20.12 -6.09
C ALA A 90 -10.59 19.08 -6.61
N VAL A 91 -10.55 18.87 -7.92
CA VAL A 91 -9.68 17.90 -8.58
C VAL A 91 -8.94 18.56 -9.74
N ARG A 92 -7.64 18.30 -9.87
CA ARG A 92 -6.86 18.60 -11.07
C ARG A 92 -6.53 17.31 -11.80
N ILE A 93 -6.79 17.25 -13.10
CA ILE A 93 -6.47 16.10 -13.94
C ILE A 93 -5.12 16.33 -14.60
N GLU A 94 -4.21 15.39 -14.44
CA GLU A 94 -2.94 15.33 -15.15
C GLU A 94 -2.98 14.14 -16.12
N GLU A 95 -2.71 14.40 -17.41
CA GLU A 95 -2.62 13.34 -18.42
C GLU A 95 -1.22 12.73 -18.39
N ILE A 96 -1.15 11.40 -18.32
CA ILE A 96 0.09 10.63 -18.32
C ILE A 96 0.12 9.76 -19.57
N ALA A 97 1.18 9.89 -20.35
CA ALA A 97 1.47 8.97 -21.45
C ALA A 97 1.90 7.61 -20.88
N THR A 98 1.19 6.54 -21.25
CA THR A 98 1.56 5.16 -20.93
C THR A 98 1.82 4.39 -22.23
N PRO A 99 2.56 3.28 -22.20
CA PRO A 99 2.78 2.45 -23.40
C PRO A 99 1.49 1.94 -24.04
N LYS A 100 0.38 1.90 -23.29
CA LYS A 100 -0.93 1.42 -23.74
C LYS A 100 -1.91 2.54 -24.12
N GLY A 101 -1.46 3.80 -24.10
CA GLY A 101 -2.29 4.97 -24.39
C GLY A 101 -2.25 6.02 -23.29
N ARG A 102 -3.30 6.82 -23.20
CA ARG A 102 -3.42 7.92 -22.23
C ARG A 102 -4.02 7.40 -20.92
N ALA A 103 -3.40 7.75 -19.79
CA ALA A 103 -3.95 7.53 -18.46
C ALA A 103 -4.15 8.87 -17.76
N TYR A 104 -5.08 8.92 -16.82
CA TYR A 104 -5.36 10.13 -16.04
C TYR A 104 -4.92 9.94 -14.60
N ARG A 105 -4.28 10.97 -14.07
CA ARG A 105 -3.91 11.12 -12.68
C ARG A 105 -4.77 12.22 -12.08
N TYR A 106 -5.43 11.92 -10.97
CA TYR A 106 -6.31 12.86 -10.27
C TYR A 106 -5.57 13.41 -9.05
N VAL A 107 -5.32 14.72 -9.02
CA VAL A 107 -4.72 15.42 -7.87
C VAL A 107 -5.83 16.09 -7.08
N LEU A 108 -6.03 15.64 -5.83
CA LEU A 108 -7.13 16.08 -4.99
C LEU A 108 -6.71 17.28 -4.13
N ARG A 109 -7.60 18.27 -4.02
CA ARG A 109 -7.45 19.39 -3.09
C ARG A 109 -8.31 19.18 -1.85
N PHE A 110 -7.68 19.25 -0.68
CA PHE A 110 -8.37 19.17 0.61
C PHE A 110 -8.86 20.54 1.07
N ASN A 111 -8.09 21.59 0.78
CA ASN A 111 -8.48 22.96 1.08
C ASN A 111 -9.21 23.56 -0.12
N PRO A 112 -10.23 24.41 0.10
CA PRO A 112 -10.92 25.08 -0.98
C PRO A 112 -9.95 25.95 -1.80
N PRO A 113 -10.22 26.19 -3.10
CA PRO A 113 -9.38 27.06 -3.93
C PRO A 113 -9.36 28.51 -3.40
N ARG A 114 -8.34 29.28 -3.80
CA ARG A 114 -8.27 30.70 -3.46
C ARG A 114 -9.49 31.43 -4.05
N GLY A 115 -10.13 32.26 -3.25
CA GLY A 115 -11.36 32.98 -3.64
C GLY A 115 -12.64 32.16 -3.48
N TYR A 116 -12.59 30.96 -2.90
CA TYR A 116 -13.81 30.24 -2.53
C TYR A 116 -14.54 30.99 -1.41
N ASP A 117 -15.78 31.41 -1.72
CA ASP A 117 -16.65 32.19 -0.84
C ASP A 117 -17.76 31.34 -0.19
N GLY A 118 -17.78 30.03 -0.42
CA GLY A 118 -18.72 29.12 0.23
C GLY A 118 -18.30 28.72 1.66
N PRO A 119 -19.18 28.01 2.38
CA PRO A 119 -18.86 27.48 3.71
C PRO A 119 -17.71 26.47 3.64
N ARG A 120 -16.75 26.57 4.57
CA ARG A 120 -15.56 25.71 4.60
C ARG A 120 -15.71 24.54 5.58
N CYS A 121 -16.55 24.74 6.59
CA CYS A 121 -16.92 23.75 7.59
C CYS A 121 -18.43 23.83 7.89
N LEU A 122 -18.94 22.84 8.64
CA LEU A 122 -20.34 22.85 9.10
C LEU A 122 -20.69 24.07 9.95
N SER A 123 -19.75 24.59 10.76
CA SER A 123 -20.00 25.78 11.58
C SER A 123 -20.24 27.02 10.71
N ASP A 124 -19.50 27.19 9.62
CA ASP A 124 -19.74 28.29 8.67
C ASP A 124 -21.12 28.16 8.03
N PHE A 125 -21.50 26.94 7.67
CA PHE A 125 -22.79 26.67 7.03
C PHE A 125 -23.97 27.00 7.95
N TYR A 126 -23.94 26.57 9.21
CA TYR A 126 -24.99 26.90 10.18
C TYR A 126 -24.94 28.36 10.65
N GLY A 127 -23.82 29.05 10.46
CA GLY A 127 -23.69 30.48 10.75
C GLY A 127 -24.31 31.38 9.68
N LEU A 128 -24.59 30.86 8.48
CA LEU A 128 -25.26 31.60 7.43
C LEU A 128 -26.77 31.66 7.72
N SER A 129 -27.35 32.84 7.54
CA SER A 129 -28.80 32.98 7.53
C SER A 129 -29.43 32.25 6.34
N THR A 130 -30.70 31.88 6.47
CA THR A 130 -31.45 31.23 5.37
C THR A 130 -31.44 32.11 4.12
N ASP A 131 -31.59 33.43 4.27
CA ASP A 131 -31.56 34.39 3.16
C ASP A 131 -30.17 34.44 2.48
N GLU A 132 -29.06 34.41 3.23
CA GLU A 132 -27.71 34.35 2.66
C GLU A 132 -27.44 33.03 1.92
N LEU A 133 -27.97 31.91 2.44
CA LEU A 133 -27.90 30.63 1.75
C LEU A 133 -28.70 30.65 0.46
N GLU A 134 -29.92 31.18 0.49
CA GLU A 134 -30.79 31.33 -0.68
C GLU A 134 -30.18 32.28 -1.72
N ASP A 135 -29.66 33.45 -1.34
CA ASP A 135 -29.00 34.39 -2.26
C ASP A 135 -27.76 33.76 -2.90
N ARG A 136 -26.93 33.08 -2.10
CA ARG A 136 -25.75 32.38 -2.60
C ARG A 136 -26.15 31.25 -3.54
N TRP A 137 -27.19 30.50 -3.22
CA TRP A 137 -27.64 29.36 -4.03
C TRP A 137 -28.49 29.76 -5.23
N ALA A 138 -29.13 30.93 -5.20
CA ALA A 138 -29.89 31.50 -6.31
C ALA A 138 -28.98 31.82 -7.50
N GLY A 139 -27.75 32.29 -7.24
CA GLY A 139 -26.71 32.43 -8.25
C GLY A 139 -26.24 31.10 -8.87
N PHE A 140 -26.54 29.97 -8.22
CA PHE A 140 -26.22 28.63 -8.69
C PHE A 140 -27.43 27.84 -9.21
N SER A 141 -28.61 28.46 -9.24
CA SER A 141 -29.83 27.84 -9.76
C SER A 141 -29.56 27.28 -11.14
N MET A 142 -29.59 25.95 -11.23
CA MET A 142 -29.41 25.24 -12.47
C MET A 142 -30.41 25.82 -13.46
N ALA A 143 -29.90 26.41 -14.56
CA ALA A 143 -30.58 26.39 -15.83
C ALA A 143 -30.86 24.91 -16.16
N THR A 144 -31.93 24.39 -15.58
CA THR A 144 -32.65 23.23 -16.06
C THR A 144 -33.20 23.70 -17.39
N ALA A 145 -32.40 23.55 -18.43
CA ALA A 145 -32.87 23.72 -19.79
C ALA A 145 -34.19 22.93 -19.87
N PRO A 146 -35.32 23.57 -20.17
CA PRO A 146 -36.58 22.86 -20.26
C PRO A 146 -36.35 21.75 -21.27
N VAL A 147 -36.53 20.50 -20.83
CA VAL A 147 -36.58 19.36 -21.73
C VAL A 147 -37.86 19.55 -22.53
N THR A 148 -37.76 20.30 -23.63
CA THR A 148 -38.78 20.37 -24.65
C THR A 148 -38.84 18.97 -25.25
N ARG A 149 -39.84 18.22 -24.78
CA ARG A 149 -40.27 16.97 -25.38
C ARG A 149 -40.95 17.32 -26.70
N SER A 150 -40.16 17.65 -27.73
CA SER A 150 -40.65 17.77 -29.10
C SER A 150 -40.99 16.38 -29.61
N VAL A 151 -42.29 16.05 -29.48
CA VAL A 151 -42.95 15.05 -30.31
C VAL A 151 -43.20 15.74 -31.65
N GLU A 152 -42.23 15.68 -32.55
CA GLU A 152 -42.42 16.03 -33.96
C GLU A 152 -42.01 14.84 -34.82
N GLY A 153 -42.98 14.41 -35.64
CA GLY A 153 -42.94 13.20 -36.43
C GLY A 153 -41.82 13.18 -37.46
N SER A 154 -41.23 11.99 -37.62
CA SER A 154 -40.37 11.68 -38.76
C SER A 154 -41.22 11.55 -40.03
N PRO A 155 -40.85 12.19 -41.15
CA PRO A 155 -41.49 11.93 -42.43
C PRO A 155 -41.00 10.59 -43.01
N GLN A 156 -41.95 9.83 -43.56
CA GLN A 156 -41.72 8.64 -44.36
C GLN A 156 -40.76 8.94 -45.53
N LYS A 157 -39.79 8.06 -45.75
CA LYS A 157 -39.17 7.85 -47.05
C LYS A 157 -39.30 6.39 -47.46
N GLU A 158 -40.19 6.20 -48.43
CA GLU A 158 -40.13 5.25 -49.55
C GLU A 158 -38.67 5.06 -50.01
N GLY A 159 -38.12 3.93 -50.47
CA GLY A 159 -38.63 2.66 -50.98
C GLY A 159 -37.55 2.13 -51.95
N HIS A 160 -37.33 0.81 -51.97
CA HIS A 160 -36.56 -0.02 -52.94
C HIS A 160 -35.01 -0.18 -52.80
N PRO A 161 -34.43 -1.29 -53.31
CA PRO A 161 -34.86 -2.69 -53.12
C PRO A 161 -33.71 -3.66 -52.80
N SER A 162 -34.15 -4.85 -52.36
CA SER A 162 -33.48 -6.15 -52.25
C SER A 162 -32.28 -6.44 -53.16
N THR A 163 -31.22 -7.01 -52.58
CA THR A 163 -30.42 -8.05 -53.26
C THR A 163 -29.88 -9.03 -52.21
N GLN A 164 -30.61 -10.12 -52.02
CA GLN A 164 -30.12 -11.32 -51.34
C GLN A 164 -29.10 -12.04 -52.22
N LYS A 165 -28.02 -12.54 -51.63
CA LYS A 165 -27.27 -13.67 -52.15
C LYS A 165 -27.08 -14.74 -51.08
N PRO A 166 -27.05 -16.03 -51.47
CA PRO A 166 -27.26 -17.16 -50.59
C PRO A 166 -25.97 -17.91 -50.21
N GLY A 167 -25.99 -18.52 -49.02
CA GLY A 167 -25.42 -19.84 -48.69
C GLY A 167 -23.91 -20.03 -48.75
N ASP A 168 -23.31 -20.43 -47.62
CA ASP A 168 -22.67 -21.76 -47.53
C ASP A 168 -22.39 -22.20 -46.07
N PRO A 169 -22.38 -23.53 -45.79
CA PRO A 169 -22.47 -24.09 -44.45
C PRO A 169 -21.10 -24.45 -43.84
N TYR A 170 -20.98 -24.25 -42.52
CA TYR A 170 -19.83 -24.71 -41.72
C TYR A 170 -19.95 -26.21 -41.38
N PRO A 171 -18.88 -27.03 -41.56
CA PRO A 171 -18.87 -28.41 -41.09
C PRO A 171 -18.32 -28.55 -39.67
N GLN A 172 -18.99 -29.40 -38.89
CA GLN A 172 -18.57 -29.94 -37.60
C GLN A 172 -17.31 -30.80 -37.74
N LYS A 173 -16.35 -30.68 -36.82
CA LYS A 173 -15.26 -31.66 -36.63
C LYS A 173 -15.43 -32.41 -35.32
N GLN A 174 -15.64 -33.72 -35.44
CA GLN A 174 -15.60 -34.72 -34.38
C GLN A 174 -14.27 -35.49 -34.42
N GLY A 175 -13.71 -35.80 -33.24
CA GLY A 175 -12.84 -36.97 -32.97
C GLY A 175 -11.39 -36.94 -33.48
N PRO A 176 -10.45 -37.66 -32.83
CA PRO A 176 -10.60 -39.11 -32.69
C PRO A 176 -10.25 -39.73 -31.32
N LYS A 177 -10.99 -40.80 -31.02
CA LYS A 177 -10.69 -41.83 -30.01
C LYS A 177 -9.53 -42.71 -30.48
N LYS A 178 -8.65 -43.15 -29.56
CA LYS A 178 -7.82 -44.34 -29.73
C LYS A 178 -7.96 -45.28 -28.53
N THR A 179 -8.56 -46.43 -28.80
CA THR A 179 -8.42 -47.75 -28.15
C THR A 179 -6.97 -48.26 -28.31
N ASN A 180 -6.39 -49.29 -27.67
CA ASN A 180 -6.87 -50.55 -27.09
C ASN A 180 -5.66 -51.32 -26.46
N LYS A 181 -5.90 -52.24 -25.50
CA LYS A 181 -5.15 -53.51 -25.18
C LYS A 181 -3.68 -53.40 -24.68
N LYS A 182 -3.09 -54.27 -23.83
CA LYS A 182 -3.27 -55.68 -23.40
C LYS A 182 -2.46 -55.86 -22.08
N GLN A 183 -3.01 -56.47 -21.03
CA GLN A 183 -2.74 -57.84 -20.52
C GLN A 183 -1.29 -58.23 -20.11
N THR A 184 -1.18 -58.58 -18.81
CA THR A 184 -0.50 -59.74 -18.18
C THR A 184 1.00 -59.98 -18.37
N ASN A 185 1.77 -60.08 -17.26
CA ASN A 185 2.22 -61.38 -16.77
C ASN A 185 2.85 -61.37 -15.35
N LEU A 186 2.82 -62.56 -14.75
CA LEU A 186 3.04 -62.97 -13.37
C LEU A 186 4.46 -63.55 -13.13
N LYS A 187 4.89 -63.57 -11.84
CA LYS A 187 5.88 -64.49 -11.18
C LYS A 187 7.37 -64.26 -11.49
N ASN A 188 8.36 -64.59 -10.64
CA ASN A 188 8.53 -65.02 -9.23
C ASN A 188 10.06 -64.95 -8.96
N ASN A 189 10.49 -64.69 -7.71
CA ASN A 189 11.44 -65.53 -6.94
C ASN A 189 12.19 -64.80 -5.80
N ARG A 190 12.25 -65.51 -4.67
CA ARG A 190 13.04 -65.33 -3.44
C ARG A 190 14.56 -65.39 -3.72
N ALA A 191 15.37 -64.71 -2.91
CA ALA A 191 16.25 -65.33 -1.90
C ALA A 191 17.09 -64.30 -1.12
N VAL A 192 17.55 -64.75 0.05
CA VAL A 192 18.20 -64.12 1.20
C VAL A 192 19.62 -63.61 0.92
N ALA A 193 20.06 -62.53 1.59
CA ALA A 193 21.40 -62.40 2.19
C ALA A 193 21.49 -61.19 3.14
N ASP A 194 21.99 -61.46 4.34
CA ASP A 194 22.42 -60.50 5.38
C ASP A 194 23.62 -59.66 4.92
N ALA A 195 23.65 -58.39 5.33
CA ALA A 195 24.91 -57.65 5.51
C ALA A 195 24.71 -56.46 6.47
N VAL A 196 25.30 -56.63 7.66
CA VAL A 196 25.61 -55.59 8.65
C VAL A 196 26.68 -54.67 8.07
N GLY A 197 26.51 -53.35 8.23
CA GLY A 197 27.50 -52.36 7.80
C GLY A 197 27.34 -51.05 8.56
N GLN A 198 28.17 -50.87 9.59
CA GLN A 198 28.40 -49.65 10.35
C GLN A 198 29.09 -48.56 9.49
N GLY A 199 28.94 -47.30 9.91
CA GLY A 199 29.74 -46.16 9.46
C GLY A 199 28.98 -44.85 9.67
N ALA A 200 29.12 -44.16 10.81
CA ALA A 200 30.15 -43.14 11.06
C ALA A 200 30.22 -42.14 9.89
N GLY A 201 29.76 -40.89 10.00
CA GLY A 201 30.14 -39.86 10.96
C GLY A 201 30.55 -38.62 10.12
N GLY A 202 30.43 -37.40 10.66
CA GLY A 202 31.04 -36.22 10.03
C GLY A 202 30.18 -34.96 10.05
N PHE A 203 30.23 -34.26 11.18
CA PHE A 203 29.76 -32.89 11.36
C PHE A 203 30.73 -31.85 10.79
N ALA A 204 30.17 -30.69 10.46
CA ALA A 204 30.66 -29.31 10.66
C ALA A 204 31.93 -28.80 9.94
N SER A 205 31.77 -27.60 9.36
CA SER A 205 32.54 -26.35 9.60
C SER A 205 31.66 -25.20 9.08
N ALA A 206 31.13 -24.27 9.91
CA ALA A 206 31.79 -23.14 10.57
C ALA A 206 32.50 -22.21 9.56
N GLY A 207 31.85 -21.10 9.20
CA GLY A 207 32.44 -19.97 8.50
C GLY A 207 32.34 -18.74 9.39
N ALA A 208 33.49 -18.30 9.90
CA ALA A 208 33.68 -17.06 10.65
C ALA A 208 33.99 -15.90 9.69
N GLU A 209 33.70 -14.71 10.17
CA GLU A 209 33.70 -13.42 9.50
C GLU A 209 35.09 -12.74 9.42
N THR A 210 35.05 -11.51 8.91
CA THR A 210 36.06 -10.41 8.96
C THR A 210 37.11 -10.45 7.84
N SER A 211 37.53 -9.39 7.14
CA SER A 211 37.44 -7.93 7.31
C SER A 211 37.63 -7.27 5.91
N ALA A 212 36.99 -6.14 5.61
CA ALA A 212 37.58 -4.79 5.50
C ALA A 212 38.63 -4.55 4.38
N GLY A 213 38.41 -3.47 3.61
CA GLY A 213 39.52 -2.74 2.95
C GLY A 213 39.31 -2.35 1.48
N GLY A 214 38.77 -1.15 1.26
CA GLY A 214 39.42 -0.07 0.52
C GLY A 214 39.85 -0.22 -0.96
N GLN A 215 39.49 0.84 -1.70
CA GLN A 215 40.26 1.54 -2.73
C GLN A 215 39.89 1.36 -4.21
N SER A 216 39.74 2.56 -4.78
CA SER A 216 39.58 2.99 -6.15
C SER A 216 40.72 2.56 -7.08
N GLY A 217 40.38 2.28 -8.33
CA GLY A 217 41.32 2.25 -9.44
C GLY A 217 40.59 2.26 -10.78
N GLN A 218 40.57 3.42 -11.44
CA GLN A 218 40.36 3.52 -12.88
C GLN A 218 41.45 2.72 -13.60
N ALA A 219 41.08 1.90 -14.58
CA ALA A 219 41.97 1.55 -15.68
C ALA A 219 41.19 1.27 -16.96
N VAL A 220 41.75 1.86 -18.03
CA VAL A 220 41.33 1.87 -19.42
C VAL A 220 41.71 0.54 -20.09
N GLY A 221 40.85 0.08 -20.99
CA GLY A 221 41.25 -0.48 -22.30
C GLY A 221 41.79 -1.90 -22.36
N GLY A 222 41.35 -2.62 -23.41
CA GLY A 222 42.09 -3.77 -23.93
C GLY A 222 41.21 -4.86 -24.53
N CYS A 223 40.79 -4.69 -25.77
CA CYS A 223 40.39 -5.82 -26.62
C CYS A 223 41.61 -6.71 -26.85
N ALA A 224 41.52 -7.98 -26.49
CA ALA A 224 42.37 -9.03 -27.05
C ALA A 224 41.52 -10.29 -27.22
N ALA A 225 41.36 -10.68 -28.49
CA ALA A 225 40.94 -12.01 -28.87
C ALA A 225 41.99 -13.01 -28.37
N SER A 226 41.55 -14.10 -27.75
CA SER A 226 42.40 -15.24 -27.46
C SER A 226 41.59 -16.51 -27.63
N GLU A 227 42.05 -17.30 -28.59
CA GLU A 227 41.69 -18.68 -28.84
C GLU A 227 41.66 -19.46 -27.53
N THR A 228 40.55 -20.16 -27.25
CA THR A 228 40.53 -21.20 -26.22
C THR A 228 40.99 -22.52 -26.85
N PRO A 229 42.14 -23.08 -26.44
CA PRO A 229 42.52 -24.43 -26.78
C PRO A 229 41.62 -25.43 -26.04
N ASP A 230 41.41 -26.58 -26.69
CA ASP A 230 40.65 -27.76 -26.29
C ASP A 230 40.29 -27.89 -24.81
N LEU A 231 39.01 -27.69 -24.51
CA LEU A 231 38.41 -28.08 -23.24
C LEU A 231 38.49 -29.61 -23.08
N PRO A 232 39.03 -30.12 -21.96
CA PRO A 232 39.14 -31.56 -21.75
C PRO A 232 37.75 -32.20 -21.70
N ARG A 233 37.61 -33.26 -22.50
CA ARG A 233 36.43 -34.14 -22.58
C ARG A 233 35.86 -34.41 -21.18
N GLN A 234 34.65 -33.92 -20.96
CA GLN A 234 33.88 -34.11 -19.74
C GLN A 234 33.77 -35.61 -19.43
N ARG A 235 34.55 -36.09 -18.46
CA ARG A 235 34.60 -37.49 -18.03
C ARG A 235 33.21 -37.87 -17.56
N GLN A 236 32.56 -38.79 -18.28
CA GLN A 236 31.26 -39.35 -17.88
C GLN A 236 31.42 -39.93 -16.48
N THR A 237 30.85 -39.25 -15.49
CA THR A 237 30.83 -39.69 -14.10
C THR A 237 30.06 -41.01 -14.06
N GLY A 238 30.74 -42.06 -13.59
CA GLY A 238 30.17 -43.39 -13.47
C GLY A 238 28.86 -43.37 -12.68
N ARG A 239 27.93 -44.23 -13.08
CA ARG A 239 26.66 -44.49 -12.39
C ARG A 239 26.90 -44.55 -10.88
N GLY A 240 26.46 -43.51 -10.17
CA GLY A 240 26.44 -43.52 -8.71
C GLY A 240 25.66 -44.73 -8.18
N PRO A 241 26.04 -45.26 -7.02
CA PRO A 241 25.37 -46.40 -6.40
C PRO A 241 23.86 -46.13 -6.31
N ARG A 242 23.07 -47.11 -6.76
CA ARG A 242 21.61 -47.06 -6.68
C ARG A 242 21.21 -46.78 -5.24
N THR A 243 20.61 -45.62 -5.00
CA THR A 243 20.01 -45.30 -3.71
C THR A 243 18.98 -46.39 -3.39
N THR A 244 19.25 -47.15 -2.33
CA THR A 244 18.31 -48.11 -1.78
C THR A 244 17.05 -47.34 -1.41
N LYS A 245 15.93 -47.65 -2.07
CA LYS A 245 14.62 -47.07 -1.76
C LYS A 245 14.22 -47.55 -0.37
N THR A 246 14.64 -46.83 0.67
CA THR A 246 14.14 -47.01 2.02
C THR A 246 12.63 -46.81 1.97
N ARG A 247 11.88 -47.78 2.50
CA ARG A 247 10.42 -47.68 2.60
C ARG A 247 10.07 -46.39 3.36
N PRO A 248 9.00 -45.67 2.99
CA PRO A 248 8.54 -44.51 3.74
C PRO A 248 8.38 -44.93 5.20
N ARG A 249 9.05 -44.23 6.12
CA ARG A 249 8.79 -44.41 7.56
C ARG A 249 7.30 -44.14 7.78
N GLN A 250 6.64 -45.04 8.50
CA GLN A 250 5.26 -44.84 8.92
C GLN A 250 5.21 -43.55 9.77
N GLU A 251 4.33 -42.62 9.41
CA GLU A 251 4.11 -41.40 10.17
C GLU A 251 3.48 -41.76 11.52
N SER A 252 3.91 -41.11 12.60
CA SER A 252 3.33 -41.32 13.93
C SER A 252 1.94 -40.69 14.03
N ASP A 253 1.06 -41.21 14.89
CA ASP A 253 -0.29 -40.65 15.08
C ASP A 253 -0.25 -39.16 15.50
N ALA A 254 0.75 -38.80 16.31
CA ALA A 254 1.08 -37.42 16.66
C ALA A 254 1.35 -36.54 15.43
N PHE A 255 2.11 -37.04 14.46
CA PHE A 255 2.40 -36.33 13.22
C PHE A 255 1.14 -36.17 12.37
N VAL A 256 0.31 -37.22 12.28
CA VAL A 256 -0.95 -37.19 11.54
C VAL A 256 -1.89 -36.12 12.10
N ALA A 257 -1.99 -36.01 13.43
CA ALA A 257 -2.79 -34.97 14.10
C ALA A 257 -2.28 -33.56 13.77
N VAL A 258 -0.97 -33.31 13.88
CA VAL A 258 -0.38 -32.00 13.54
C VAL A 258 -0.58 -31.68 12.05
N ARG A 259 -0.39 -32.66 11.16
CA ARG A 259 -0.57 -32.48 9.72
C ARG A 259 -2.01 -32.09 9.38
N ALA A 260 -2.99 -32.65 10.06
CA ALA A 260 -4.40 -32.30 9.86
C ALA A 260 -4.72 -30.84 10.25
N ALA A 261 -3.95 -30.26 11.17
CA ALA A 261 -4.12 -28.88 11.61
C ALA A 261 -3.28 -27.85 10.81
N VAL A 262 -2.47 -28.28 9.84
CA VAL A 262 -1.73 -27.35 8.98
C VAL A 262 -2.75 -26.52 8.16
N PRO A 263 -2.64 -25.18 8.12
CA PRO A 263 -3.58 -24.34 7.39
C PRO A 263 -3.71 -24.78 5.93
N HIS A 264 -4.96 -24.84 5.43
CA HIS A 264 -5.27 -25.26 4.05
C HIS A 264 -4.52 -24.44 2.99
N ALA A 265 -4.25 -23.15 3.29
CA ALA A 265 -3.49 -22.27 2.42
C ALA A 265 -2.04 -22.75 2.21
N VAL A 266 -1.47 -23.51 3.16
CA VAL A 266 -0.10 -24.03 3.14
C VAL A 266 -0.07 -25.40 2.46
N ALA A 267 -0.97 -26.30 2.85
CA ALA A 267 -1.10 -27.64 2.30
C ALA A 267 -2.56 -28.11 2.35
N ALA A 268 -3.06 -28.67 1.25
CA ALA A 268 -4.40 -29.26 1.25
C ALA A 268 -4.42 -30.57 2.08
N PRO A 269 -5.52 -30.87 2.77
CA PRO A 269 -5.66 -32.11 3.54
C PRO A 269 -5.36 -33.35 2.68
N GLY A 270 -4.62 -34.29 3.24
CA GLY A 270 -4.23 -35.53 2.55
C GLY A 270 -3.09 -35.37 1.54
N THR A 271 -2.60 -34.16 1.28
CA THR A 271 -1.42 -33.96 0.43
C THR A 271 -0.13 -34.14 1.22
N ARG A 272 0.94 -34.54 0.52
CA ARG A 272 2.27 -34.67 1.13
C ARG A 272 2.81 -33.28 1.46
N LEU A 273 3.16 -33.07 2.73
CA LEU A 273 3.81 -31.83 3.18
C LEU A 273 5.16 -31.61 2.48
N TYR A 274 5.52 -30.34 2.29
CA TYR A 274 6.85 -29.96 1.86
C TYR A 274 7.93 -30.58 2.78
N PRO A 275 9.01 -31.18 2.25
CA PRO A 275 9.99 -31.91 3.08
C PRO A 275 10.57 -31.11 4.24
N GLY A 276 10.79 -29.80 4.06
CA GLY A 276 11.28 -28.93 5.14
C GLY A 276 10.26 -28.73 6.27
N LEU A 277 8.97 -28.59 5.93
CA LEU A 277 7.91 -28.45 6.93
C LEU A 277 7.67 -29.78 7.66
N HIS A 278 7.69 -30.90 6.91
CA HIS A 278 7.61 -32.23 7.49
C HIS A 278 8.76 -32.50 8.48
N ARG A 279 10.00 -32.11 8.14
CA ARG A 279 11.15 -32.22 9.04
C ARG A 279 10.97 -31.33 10.27
N ALA A 280 10.61 -30.06 10.09
CA ALA A 280 10.39 -29.14 11.20
C ALA A 280 9.36 -29.66 12.21
N ILE A 281 8.22 -30.20 11.75
CA ILE A 281 7.20 -30.78 12.64
C ILE A 281 7.77 -31.98 13.41
N ASN A 282 8.53 -32.87 12.75
CA ASN A 282 9.15 -34.00 13.44
C ASN A 282 10.22 -33.56 14.46
N ASP A 283 11.02 -32.55 14.13
CA ASP A 283 12.02 -31.99 15.03
C ASP A 283 11.35 -31.41 16.30
N LEU A 284 10.17 -30.80 16.17
CA LEU A 284 9.37 -30.34 17.32
C LEU A 284 8.76 -31.51 18.13
N LEU A 285 8.21 -32.52 17.47
CA LEU A 285 7.53 -33.65 18.13
C LEU A 285 8.47 -34.65 18.81
N ALA A 286 9.64 -34.88 18.22
CA ALA A 286 10.66 -35.79 18.75
C ALA A 286 11.66 -35.08 19.68
N GLY A 287 11.84 -33.76 19.48
CA GLY A 287 12.98 -33.03 19.99
C GLY A 287 14.21 -33.26 19.09
N ALA A 288 14.90 -32.18 18.74
CA ALA A 288 16.15 -32.21 17.99
C ALA A 288 17.23 -31.43 18.78
N PRO A 289 18.53 -31.52 18.41
CA PRO A 289 19.56 -30.70 19.03
C PRO A 289 19.20 -29.22 18.95
N GLY A 290 19.01 -28.56 20.10
CA GLY A 290 18.53 -27.19 20.12
C GLY A 290 17.08 -27.03 19.68
N VAL A 291 16.21 -28.04 19.84
CA VAL A 291 14.74 -27.95 19.73
C VAL A 291 14.12 -28.87 20.79
N PRO A 292 13.47 -28.35 21.85
CA PRO A 292 12.85 -29.19 22.86
C PRO A 292 11.66 -29.96 22.27
N ARG A 293 11.41 -31.13 22.85
CA ARG A 293 10.27 -31.96 22.52
C ARG A 293 8.97 -31.26 22.94
N ARG A 294 7.97 -31.27 22.06
CA ARG A 294 6.64 -30.68 22.26
C ARG A 294 5.54 -31.71 22.08
N SER A 295 4.39 -31.50 22.74
CA SER A 295 3.18 -32.27 22.48
C SER A 295 2.56 -31.90 21.12
N PRO A 296 1.74 -32.78 20.52
CA PRO A 296 1.02 -32.45 19.29
C PRO A 296 0.22 -31.14 19.38
N ASP A 297 -0.53 -30.95 20.47
CA ASP A 297 -1.36 -29.75 20.67
C ASP A 297 -0.53 -28.47 20.74
N GLN A 298 0.66 -28.54 21.36
CA GLN A 298 1.60 -27.41 21.41
C GLN A 298 2.11 -27.06 20.01
N VAL A 299 2.45 -28.07 19.20
CA VAL A 299 2.90 -27.83 17.81
C VAL A 299 1.76 -27.25 16.98
N ILE A 300 0.53 -27.71 17.15
CA ILE A 300 -0.67 -27.17 16.48
C ILE A 300 -0.89 -25.71 16.87
N ALA A 301 -0.89 -25.41 18.17
CA ALA A 301 -1.03 -24.04 18.66
C ALA A 301 0.06 -23.12 18.10
N ARG A 302 1.30 -23.60 18.03
CA ARG A 302 2.44 -22.87 17.43
C ARG A 302 2.24 -22.58 15.95
N ILE A 303 1.80 -23.57 15.17
CA ILE A 303 1.49 -23.42 13.74
C ILE A 303 0.43 -22.35 13.54
N ASN A 304 -0.69 -22.46 14.25
CA ASN A 304 -1.81 -21.52 14.12
C ASN A 304 -1.40 -20.11 14.52
N ARG A 305 -0.69 -19.94 15.63
CA ARG A 305 -0.25 -18.62 16.08
C ARG A 305 0.73 -17.97 15.11
N ARG A 306 1.71 -18.71 14.60
CA ARG A 306 2.63 -18.16 13.60
C ARG A 306 1.90 -17.78 12.32
N TRP A 307 1.03 -18.66 11.84
CA TRP A 307 0.32 -18.42 10.59
C TRP A 307 -0.66 -17.25 10.69
N PHE A 308 -1.57 -17.26 11.67
CA PHE A 308 -2.62 -16.25 11.79
C PHE A 308 -2.16 -15.00 12.55
N GLY A 309 -1.36 -15.16 13.61
CA GLY A 309 -0.88 -14.03 14.42
C GLY A 309 0.09 -13.12 13.69
N GLU A 310 0.86 -13.63 12.72
CA GLU A 310 1.73 -12.81 11.85
C GLU A 310 1.07 -12.46 10.51
N GLN A 311 -0.25 -12.65 10.37
CA GLN A 311 -1.02 -12.39 9.16
C GLN A 311 -0.40 -13.03 7.91
N ALA A 312 0.10 -14.26 8.05
CA ALA A 312 0.83 -14.95 6.99
C ALA A 312 -0.06 -15.31 5.81
N ASP A 313 -1.37 -15.46 6.05
CA ASP A 313 -2.39 -15.60 5.02
C ASP A 313 -2.44 -14.37 4.12
N ALA A 314 -2.63 -13.18 4.68
CA ALA A 314 -2.65 -11.91 3.96
C ALA A 314 -1.31 -11.66 3.26
N ARG A 315 -0.19 -11.86 3.95
CA ARG A 315 1.17 -11.65 3.41
C ARG A 315 1.55 -12.63 2.30
N SER A 316 0.85 -13.75 2.21
CA SER A 316 1.04 -14.76 1.15
C SER A 316 -0.02 -14.69 0.05
N ALA A 317 -0.91 -13.69 0.08
CA ALA A 317 -1.86 -13.44 -0.99
C ALA A 317 -1.14 -12.98 -2.27
N ALA A 318 -1.76 -13.22 -3.42
CA ALA A 318 -1.14 -12.95 -4.72
C ALA A 318 -0.99 -11.45 -5.00
N ASP A 319 -1.92 -10.66 -4.46
CA ASP A 319 -2.05 -9.21 -4.55
C ASP A 319 -1.31 -8.46 -3.44
N TYR A 320 -0.83 -9.16 -2.42
CA TYR A 320 -0.07 -8.53 -1.33
C TYR A 320 1.24 -7.92 -1.83
N ARG A 321 1.38 -6.60 -1.61
CA ARG A 321 2.58 -5.82 -1.91
C ARG A 321 3.32 -5.54 -0.60
N GLY A 322 4.30 -6.39 -0.28
CA GLY A 322 5.07 -6.25 0.96
C GLY A 322 6.05 -5.08 1.01
N CYS A 323 6.25 -4.36 -0.10
CA CYS A 323 6.98 -3.10 -0.23
C CYS A 323 6.74 -2.53 -1.64
N ASP A 324 7.17 -1.28 -1.86
CA ASP A 324 6.98 -0.57 -3.13
C ASP A 324 7.63 -1.25 -4.34
N ARG A 325 8.63 -2.11 -4.10
CA ARG A 325 9.34 -2.86 -5.13
C ARG A 325 8.72 -4.23 -5.44
N CYS A 326 7.75 -4.70 -4.65
CA CYS A 326 7.16 -6.02 -4.87
C CYS A 326 6.18 -5.93 -6.08
N THR A 327 6.43 -6.72 -7.12
CA THR A 327 5.57 -6.87 -8.31
C THR A 327 4.79 -8.20 -8.24
N PRO A 328 3.80 -8.44 -9.11
CA PRO A 328 3.14 -9.74 -9.20
C PRO A 328 4.12 -10.91 -9.48
N SER A 329 5.23 -10.65 -10.18
CA SER A 329 6.26 -11.65 -10.49
C SER A 329 7.26 -11.89 -9.35
N GLY A 330 7.23 -11.08 -8.29
CA GLY A 330 8.06 -11.24 -7.10
C GLY A 330 8.67 -9.93 -6.60
N CYS A 331 9.50 -10.02 -5.56
CA CYS A 331 10.28 -8.90 -5.05
C CYS A 331 11.75 -9.29 -4.96
N GLY A 332 12.63 -8.41 -5.45
CA GLY A 332 14.07 -8.53 -5.28
C GLY A 332 14.61 -7.80 -4.05
N ALA A 333 13.77 -7.09 -3.30
CA ALA A 333 14.19 -6.45 -2.06
C ALA A 333 14.58 -7.51 -1.02
N PRO A 334 15.62 -7.23 -0.21
CA PRO A 334 15.95 -8.08 0.93
C PRO A 334 14.73 -8.26 1.83
N ARG A 335 14.63 -9.42 2.48
CA ARG A 335 13.53 -9.70 3.42
C ARG A 335 13.57 -8.71 4.57
N ARG A 336 12.39 -8.42 5.11
CA ARG A 336 12.29 -7.68 6.37
C ARG A 336 12.99 -8.47 7.48
N SER A 337 13.93 -7.82 8.16
CA SER A 337 14.67 -8.35 9.31
C SER A 337 14.96 -7.21 10.29
N GLU A 338 15.50 -7.55 11.46
CA GLU A 338 15.93 -6.54 12.44
C GLU A 338 17.00 -5.60 11.86
N THR A 339 17.90 -6.13 11.03
CA THR A 339 18.92 -5.36 10.29
C THR A 339 18.40 -4.64 9.05
N ASN A 340 17.17 -4.94 8.61
CA ASN A 340 16.57 -4.37 7.42
C ASN A 340 15.06 -4.20 7.63
N PRO A 341 14.65 -3.20 8.44
CA PRO A 341 13.25 -3.00 8.80
C PRO A 341 12.37 -2.65 7.58
N ASP A 342 12.97 -2.11 6.52
CA ASP A 342 12.32 -1.70 5.26
C ASP A 342 12.28 -2.82 4.18
N GLY A 343 12.68 -4.04 4.52
CA GLY A 343 12.65 -5.17 3.60
C GLY A 343 11.24 -5.60 3.17
N CYS A 344 11.11 -6.33 2.04
CA CYS A 344 9.80 -6.88 1.61
C CYS A 344 9.42 -8.00 2.61
N ASP A 345 8.24 -7.89 3.19
CA ASP A 345 7.69 -8.85 4.15
C ASP A 345 6.75 -9.89 3.52
N ARG A 346 6.60 -9.84 2.19
CA ARG A 346 5.81 -10.79 1.39
C ARG A 346 6.30 -12.22 1.55
N ILE A 347 5.36 -13.14 1.78
CA ILE A 347 5.63 -14.57 1.90
C ILE A 347 5.53 -15.22 0.52
N ARG A 348 6.68 -15.45 -0.12
CA ARG A 348 6.74 -16.07 -1.46
C ARG A 348 6.41 -17.57 -1.46
N ASN A 349 6.83 -18.29 -0.43
CA ASN A 349 6.61 -19.73 -0.31
C ASN A 349 6.13 -20.05 1.11
N ARG A 350 4.82 -20.32 1.20
CA ARG A 350 4.06 -20.59 2.43
C ARG A 350 4.68 -21.73 3.24
N ASN A 351 5.01 -22.83 2.57
CA ASN A 351 5.58 -24.01 3.20
C ASN A 351 6.97 -23.75 3.81
N SER A 352 7.87 -23.13 3.05
CA SER A 352 9.22 -22.82 3.54
C SER A 352 9.20 -21.79 4.66
N TRP A 353 8.28 -20.82 4.57
CA TRP A 353 8.13 -19.79 5.58
C TRP A 353 7.60 -20.37 6.88
N LEU A 354 6.53 -21.17 6.83
CA LEU A 354 5.98 -21.80 8.02
C LEU A 354 6.99 -22.74 8.69
N ALA A 355 7.74 -23.51 7.90
CA ALA A 355 8.79 -24.38 8.44
C ALA A 355 9.86 -23.59 9.22
N ALA A 356 10.28 -22.44 8.71
CA ALA A 356 11.21 -21.55 9.41
C ALA A 356 10.57 -20.89 10.64
N ALA A 357 9.32 -20.40 10.50
CA ALA A 357 8.61 -19.68 11.55
C ALA A 357 8.32 -20.55 12.79
N ILE A 358 7.95 -21.82 12.60
CA ILE A 358 7.71 -22.73 13.73
C ILE A 358 9.01 -23.19 14.41
N LEU A 359 10.16 -23.09 13.74
CA LEU A 359 11.47 -23.39 14.35
C LEU A 359 12.13 -22.17 14.98
N ALA A 360 11.80 -20.96 14.53
CA ALA A 360 12.28 -19.72 15.11
C ALA A 360 11.92 -19.66 16.59
N ARG A 361 12.88 -19.28 17.44
CA ARG A 361 12.70 -19.17 18.89
C ARG A 361 12.71 -17.70 19.28
N ASP A 362 11.60 -17.23 19.84
CA ASP A 362 11.50 -15.85 20.32
C ASP A 362 11.94 -15.72 21.79
N CYS A 363 12.08 -16.85 22.50
CA CYS A 363 12.52 -16.91 23.89
C CYS A 363 13.83 -17.71 24.01
N PRO A 364 14.80 -17.22 24.80
CA PRO A 364 16.00 -17.98 25.12
C PRO A 364 15.69 -19.24 25.95
N ASP A 365 14.59 -19.22 26.72
CA ASP A 365 14.12 -20.40 27.44
C ASP A 365 13.49 -21.40 26.45
N PRO A 366 14.08 -22.61 26.27
CA PRO A 366 13.53 -23.61 25.36
C PRO A 366 12.13 -24.08 25.79
N GLY A 367 11.83 -24.12 27.09
CA GLY A 367 10.52 -24.53 27.59
C GLY A 367 9.44 -23.47 27.40
N CYS A 368 9.80 -22.26 26.96
CA CYS A 368 8.86 -21.18 26.75
C CYS A 368 8.18 -21.26 25.38
N GLU A 369 6.86 -21.40 25.42
CA GLU A 369 5.97 -21.25 24.30
C GLU A 369 5.24 -19.91 24.45
N ASP A 370 5.78 -18.88 23.78
CA ASP A 370 5.14 -17.57 23.62
C ASP A 370 4.74 -16.89 24.94
N GLY A 371 5.63 -16.96 25.92
CA GLY A 371 5.41 -16.34 27.22
C GLY A 371 4.78 -17.26 28.26
N GLN A 372 4.55 -18.54 27.95
CA GLN A 372 4.18 -19.56 28.95
C GLN A 372 5.19 -20.70 28.93
N ILE A 373 5.57 -21.19 30.11
CA ILE A 373 6.44 -22.38 30.21
C ILE A 373 5.58 -23.63 30.03
N ILE A 374 6.05 -24.60 29.25
CA ILE A 374 5.39 -25.89 29.07
C ILE A 374 5.20 -26.56 30.44
N GLY A 375 3.93 -26.73 30.86
CA GLY A 375 3.57 -27.31 32.16
C GLY A 375 3.75 -26.37 33.36
N GLY A 376 4.00 -25.08 33.13
CA GLY A 376 4.25 -24.08 34.17
C GLY A 376 3.50 -22.76 33.95
N GLY A 377 3.91 -21.74 34.71
CA GLY A 377 3.34 -20.39 34.67
C GLY A 377 3.91 -19.50 33.55
N PRO A 378 3.67 -18.18 33.61
CA PRO A 378 4.20 -17.23 32.63
C PRO A 378 5.72 -17.19 32.66
N CYS A 379 6.33 -17.16 31.48
CA CYS A 379 7.78 -17.07 31.30
C CYS A 379 8.28 -15.67 31.70
N VAL A 380 9.13 -15.64 32.74
CA VAL A 380 9.74 -14.41 33.26
C VAL A 380 10.49 -13.65 32.18
N ALA A 381 11.31 -14.33 31.37
CA ALA A 381 12.08 -13.71 30.30
C ALA A 381 11.20 -13.05 29.24
N CYS A 382 10.05 -13.66 28.89
CA CYS A 382 9.10 -13.04 27.95
C CYS A 382 8.42 -11.81 28.55
N ARG A 383 8.06 -11.86 29.84
CA ARG A 383 7.48 -10.71 30.55
C ARG A 383 8.46 -9.54 30.63
N GLU A 384 9.72 -9.80 30.95
CA GLU A 384 10.78 -8.78 30.97
C GLU A 384 10.98 -8.17 29.59
N ARG A 385 11.10 -8.98 28.53
CA ARG A 385 11.18 -8.45 27.15
C ARG A 385 9.94 -7.69 26.72
N ALA A 386 8.75 -8.08 27.18
CA ALA A 386 7.53 -7.32 26.93
C ALA A 386 7.56 -5.97 27.63
N ALA A 387 8.00 -5.92 28.89
CA ALA A 387 8.21 -4.68 29.63
C ALA A 387 9.25 -3.77 28.95
N THR A 388 10.39 -4.32 28.51
CA THR A 388 11.40 -3.56 27.76
C THR A 388 10.85 -3.00 26.45
N ARG A 389 10.04 -3.78 25.70
CA ARG A 389 9.38 -3.29 24.48
C ARG A 389 8.37 -2.19 24.77
N LEU A 390 7.60 -2.32 25.85
CA LEU A 390 6.65 -1.30 26.27
C LEU A 390 7.37 -0.01 26.65
N GLN A 391 8.45 -0.10 27.43
CA GLN A 391 9.28 1.05 27.79
C GLN A 391 9.87 1.71 26.55
N GLY A 392 10.49 0.92 25.65
CA GLY A 392 11.04 1.46 24.40
C GLY A 392 9.98 2.12 23.51
N ALA A 393 8.74 1.60 23.49
CA ALA A 393 7.63 2.24 22.78
C ALA A 393 7.19 3.56 23.42
N GLN A 394 7.16 3.63 24.76
CA GLN A 394 6.87 4.86 25.50
C GLN A 394 7.97 5.92 25.30
N ASP A 395 9.24 5.51 25.34
CA ASP A 395 10.38 6.40 25.08
C ASP A 395 10.34 6.93 23.65
N ALA A 396 10.05 6.06 22.67
CA ALA A 396 9.90 6.46 21.27
C ALA A 396 8.72 7.40 21.04
N ALA A 397 7.57 7.16 21.70
CA ALA A 397 6.41 8.05 21.63
C ALA A 397 6.72 9.43 22.24
N THR A 398 7.45 9.46 23.35
CA THR A 398 7.89 10.70 24.00
C THR A 398 8.85 11.48 23.09
N ALA A 399 9.83 10.79 22.48
CA ALA A 399 10.74 11.40 21.52
C ALA A 399 10.02 11.95 20.29
N ALA A 400 9.03 11.21 19.76
CA ALA A 400 8.21 11.65 18.64
C ALA A 400 7.38 12.90 18.98
N ALA A 401 6.78 12.94 20.18
CA ALA A 401 6.06 14.11 20.67
C ALA A 401 6.97 15.34 20.81
N GLY A 402 8.19 15.16 21.34
CA GLY A 402 9.20 16.23 21.41
C GLY A 402 9.64 16.75 20.04
N ALA A 403 9.82 15.86 19.07
CA ALA A 403 10.13 16.23 17.69
C ALA A 403 8.97 16.99 17.03
N ALA A 404 7.72 16.54 17.23
CA ALA A 404 6.53 17.23 16.73
C ALA A 404 6.41 18.65 17.31
N ALA A 405 6.60 18.82 18.62
CA ALA A 405 6.58 20.13 19.27
C ALA A 405 7.69 21.06 18.74
N THR A 406 8.88 20.52 18.47
CA THR A 406 9.99 21.28 17.87
C THR A 406 9.63 21.75 16.46
N TRP A 407 9.00 20.87 15.67
CA TRP A 407 8.55 21.19 14.31
C TRP A 407 7.43 22.25 14.31
N GLU A 408 6.46 22.13 15.20
CA GLU A 408 5.39 23.14 15.38
C GLU A 408 5.97 24.51 15.77
N ALA A 409 6.96 24.54 16.66
CA ALA A 409 7.65 25.77 17.02
C ALA A 409 8.40 26.39 15.82
N GLN A 410 9.02 25.57 14.96
CA GLN A 410 9.66 26.05 13.74
C GLN A 410 8.65 26.63 12.74
N ILE A 411 7.49 25.99 12.58
CA ILE A 411 6.40 26.51 11.75
C ILE A 411 5.95 27.87 12.28
N ALA A 412 5.71 27.99 13.59
CA ALA A 412 5.28 29.26 14.19
C ALA A 412 6.30 30.39 13.99
N VAL A 413 7.60 30.09 14.09
CA VAL A 413 8.67 31.06 13.78
C VAL A 413 8.65 31.47 12.30
N GLN A 414 8.44 30.52 11.40
CA GLN A 414 8.36 30.79 9.96
C GLN A 414 7.12 31.63 9.60
N ASP A 415 5.97 31.33 10.22
CA ASP A 415 4.72 32.08 10.03
C ASP A 415 4.86 33.51 10.55
N ALA A 416 5.46 33.71 11.73
CA ALA A 416 5.74 35.02 12.28
C ALA A 416 6.68 35.84 11.37
N ALA A 417 7.73 35.21 10.82
CA ALA A 417 8.62 35.86 9.88
C ALA A 417 7.93 36.24 8.56
N THR A 418 7.02 35.39 8.07
CA THR A 418 6.21 35.66 6.87
C THR A 418 5.28 36.86 7.12
N ALA A 419 4.57 36.86 8.25
CA ALA A 419 3.70 37.97 8.64
C ALA A 419 4.47 39.29 8.79
N ALA A 420 5.67 39.28 9.36
CA ALA A 420 6.52 40.47 9.46
C ALA A 420 6.94 41.02 8.09
N LEU A 421 7.29 40.13 7.15
CA LEU A 421 7.63 40.51 5.78
C LEU A 421 6.42 41.09 5.03
N ASP A 422 5.25 40.48 5.18
CA ASP A 422 4.01 40.95 4.57
C ASP A 422 3.63 42.34 5.09
N GLY A 423 3.73 42.56 6.41
CA GLY A 423 3.51 43.87 7.03
C GLY A 423 4.47 44.94 6.50
N TRP A 424 5.76 44.64 6.44
CA TRP A 424 6.76 45.56 5.87
C TRP A 424 6.47 45.92 4.41
N THR A 425 6.03 44.92 3.61
CA THR A 425 5.68 45.13 2.20
C THR A 425 4.45 46.03 2.06
N ALA A 426 3.44 45.81 2.90
CA ALA A 426 2.24 46.64 2.93
C ALA A 426 2.54 48.10 3.31
N ASP A 427 3.42 48.32 4.30
CA ASP A 427 3.85 49.66 4.72
C ASP A 427 4.60 50.39 3.61
N ARG A 428 5.52 49.68 2.92
CA ARG A 428 6.25 50.23 1.77
C ARG A 428 5.29 50.67 0.67
N ASP A 429 4.34 49.81 0.30
CA ASP A 429 3.38 50.09 -0.76
C ASP A 429 2.41 51.22 -0.38
N ALA A 430 2.04 51.32 0.91
CA ALA A 430 1.26 52.44 1.42
C ALA A 430 2.01 53.78 1.34
N GLU A 431 3.29 53.78 1.70
CA GLU A 431 4.15 54.97 1.59
C GLU A 431 4.35 55.39 0.13
N GLU A 432 4.57 54.44 -0.78
CA GLU A 432 4.67 54.72 -2.21
C GLU A 432 3.38 55.38 -2.73
N ARG A 433 2.21 54.81 -2.40
CA ARG A 433 0.90 55.38 -2.78
C ARG A 433 0.71 56.79 -2.22
N ARG A 434 1.06 57.01 -0.96
CA ARG A 434 0.98 58.33 -0.30
C ARG A 434 1.83 59.36 -1.05
N LEU A 435 3.07 59.02 -1.38
CA LEU A 435 3.98 59.92 -2.08
C LEU A 435 3.52 60.22 -3.50
N ARG A 436 3.08 59.20 -4.26
CA ARG A 436 2.52 59.38 -5.60
C ARG A 436 1.37 60.39 -5.58
N ALA A 437 0.45 60.27 -4.63
CA ALA A 437 -0.68 61.19 -4.48
C ALA A 437 -0.23 62.64 -4.21
N VAL A 438 0.74 62.83 -3.30
CA VAL A 438 1.28 64.17 -2.99
C VAL A 438 1.99 64.81 -4.18
N LEU A 439 2.80 64.03 -4.91
CA LEU A 439 3.54 64.54 -6.09
C LEU A 439 2.62 64.88 -7.26
N GLN A 440 1.57 64.07 -7.48
CA GLN A 440 0.54 64.37 -8.48
C GLN A 440 -0.23 65.64 -8.14
N GLN A 441 -0.61 65.86 -6.87
CA GLN A 441 -1.23 67.12 -6.42
C GLN A 441 -0.32 68.32 -6.65
N ALA A 442 1.00 68.14 -6.59
CA ALA A 442 2.00 69.17 -6.90
C ALA A 442 2.28 69.33 -8.41
N GLY A 443 1.56 68.63 -9.29
CA GLY A 443 1.70 68.74 -10.74
C GLY A 443 2.87 67.96 -11.34
N VAL A 444 3.46 67.01 -10.60
CA VAL A 444 4.56 66.17 -11.08
C VAL A 444 4.00 64.90 -11.71
N TYR A 445 4.32 64.66 -12.99
CA TYR A 445 3.81 63.52 -13.77
C TYR A 445 4.92 62.87 -14.62
N GLY A 446 4.62 61.72 -15.21
CA GLY A 446 5.50 61.01 -16.14
C GLY A 446 6.77 60.49 -15.50
N GLU A 447 7.89 60.53 -16.23
CA GLU A 447 9.18 59.99 -15.78
C GLU A 447 9.72 60.70 -14.53
N LEU A 448 9.45 62.00 -14.38
CA LEU A 448 9.87 62.77 -13.20
C LEU A 448 9.16 62.30 -11.92
N LEU A 449 7.89 61.86 -12.02
CA LEU A 449 7.15 61.27 -10.91
C LEU A 449 7.79 59.95 -10.48
N GLU A 450 8.00 59.03 -11.42
CA GLU A 450 8.57 57.70 -11.15
C GLU A 450 9.98 57.82 -10.54
N HIS A 451 10.83 58.70 -11.08
CA HIS A 451 12.17 58.92 -10.53
C HIS A 451 12.16 59.44 -9.08
N ARG A 452 11.27 60.38 -8.75
CA ARG A 452 11.15 60.91 -7.38
C ARG A 452 10.57 59.86 -6.42
N VAL A 453 9.61 59.06 -6.88
CA VAL A 453 9.05 57.96 -6.10
C VAL A 453 10.11 56.91 -5.82
N GLU A 454 10.89 56.50 -6.81
CA GLU A 454 11.97 55.54 -6.66
C GLU A 454 13.04 56.02 -5.68
N GLN A 455 13.51 57.27 -5.80
CA GLN A 455 14.48 57.84 -4.87
C GLN A 455 13.98 57.84 -3.42
N HIS A 456 12.71 58.22 -3.22
CA HIS A 456 12.12 58.24 -1.88
C HIS A 456 11.91 56.85 -1.31
N VAL A 457 11.34 55.92 -2.08
CA VAL A 457 11.13 54.53 -1.63
C VAL A 457 12.47 53.86 -1.31
N THR A 458 13.52 54.15 -2.10
CA THR A 458 14.89 53.70 -1.79
C THR A 458 15.40 54.27 -0.46
N GLY A 459 15.18 55.56 -0.21
CA GLY A 459 15.51 56.20 1.06
C GLY A 459 14.70 55.64 2.23
N TRP A 460 13.42 55.35 2.02
CA TRP A 460 12.54 54.74 3.01
C TRP A 460 13.00 53.32 3.36
N CYS A 461 13.29 52.47 2.37
CA CYS A 461 13.81 51.11 2.58
C CYS A 461 15.13 51.07 3.34
N ARG A 462 15.97 52.12 3.23
CA ARG A 462 17.19 52.24 4.05
C ARG A 462 16.89 52.56 5.51
N LYS A 463 15.84 53.35 5.79
CA LYS A 463 15.39 53.69 7.15
C LYS A 463 14.59 52.55 7.79
N HIS A 464 13.87 51.80 6.98
CA HIS A 464 13.04 50.66 7.37
C HIS A 464 13.58 49.41 6.68
N PRO A 465 14.67 48.81 7.21
CA PRO A 465 15.26 47.63 6.60
C PRO A 465 14.24 46.48 6.54
N ARG A 466 14.25 45.76 5.42
CA ARG A 466 13.40 44.58 5.22
C ARG A 466 13.69 43.56 6.34
N PRO A 467 12.66 42.98 6.98
CA PRO A 467 12.86 41.91 7.95
C PRO A 467 13.66 40.75 7.34
N ASN A 468 14.69 40.29 8.04
CA ASN A 468 15.45 39.12 7.61
C ASN A 468 14.54 37.89 7.66
N GLN A 469 14.45 37.16 6.55
CA GLN A 469 13.84 35.83 6.59
C GLN A 469 14.74 34.93 7.45
N PRO A 470 14.18 34.14 8.39
CA PRO A 470 14.97 33.16 9.12
C PRO A 470 15.63 32.25 8.09
N ALA A 471 16.94 32.03 8.25
CA ALA A 471 17.67 31.11 7.40
C ALA A 471 16.97 29.75 7.49
N VAL A 472 16.55 29.22 6.33
CA VAL A 472 16.02 27.86 6.26
C VAL A 472 17.20 26.93 6.51
N THR A 473 17.39 26.51 7.76
CA THR A 473 18.31 25.44 8.11
C THR A 473 17.72 24.15 7.58
N ALA A 474 18.28 23.69 6.47
CA ALA A 474 17.88 22.47 5.76
C ALA A 474 18.33 21.19 6.49
#